data_AF-A0A0A2UQP0-F1
#
_entry.id   AF-A0A0A2UQP0-F1
#
_cell.length_a   1.000
_cell.length_b   1.000
_cell.length_c   1.000
_cell.angle_alpha   90.00
_cell.angle_beta   90.00
_cell.angle_gamma   90.00
#
_symmetry.space_group_name_H-M   'P 1'
#
loop_
_entity.id
_entity.type
_entity.pdbx_description
1 polymer ?
#
loop_
_entity_poly.entity_id
_entity_poly.type
_entity_poly.pdbx_seq_one_letter_code
_entity_poly.pdbx_strand_id
1 'polypeptide(L)'
;MEEKKTYQQRLKNLNPARAIERGRAYFSEKEFGEKVRAYSGRLGKKGVYYSLLLFYAFKNPDTPKKAKLTIAGALGYLILPVDAIPDLIPAVGFADDSAVIIYAVYQVLSHINDDVRAQAKERVKKLFGDSIDVDELEDPKESDRPAEG
;
A
#
# COMPACT_ATOMS: atom_id res chain seq x y z
N MET A 1 16.19 11.74 23.40
CA MET A 1 15.85 10.37 23.87
C MET A 1 14.40 10.24 24.35
N GLU A 2 13.64 11.34 24.46
CA GLU A 2 12.29 11.41 25.06
C GLU A 2 11.16 11.07 24.06
N GLU A 3 11.31 11.41 22.77
CA GLU A 3 10.32 11.11 21.71
C GLU A 3 10.10 9.61 21.47
N LYS A 4 11.16 8.80 21.53
CA LYS A 4 11.06 7.34 21.34
C LYS A 4 10.15 6.67 22.38
N LYS A 5 10.18 7.14 23.65
CA LYS A 5 9.31 6.61 24.72
C LYS A 5 7.85 6.99 24.45
N THR A 6 7.60 8.24 24.04
CA THR A 6 6.26 8.73 23.70
C THR A 6 5.63 7.97 22.53
N TYR A 7 6.42 7.66 21.50
CA TYR A 7 5.95 6.89 20.34
C TYR A 7 5.57 5.45 20.71
N GLN A 8 6.45 4.75 21.43
CA GLN A 8 6.20 3.40 21.94
C GLN A 8 4.93 3.35 22.81
N GLN A 9 4.70 4.39 23.61
CA GLN A 9 3.49 4.53 24.43
C GLN A 9 2.22 4.73 23.59
N ARG A 10 2.28 5.54 22.52
CA ARG A 10 1.16 5.75 21.59
C ARG A 10 0.82 4.49 20.81
N LEU A 11 1.82 3.71 20.39
CA LEU A 11 1.59 2.41 19.74
C LEU A 11 0.91 1.41 20.67
N LYS A 12 1.34 1.32 21.93
CA LYS A 12 0.72 0.44 22.93
C LYS A 12 -0.76 0.77 23.18
N ASN A 13 -1.14 2.04 23.06
CA ASN A 13 -2.51 2.51 23.27
C ASN A 13 -3.30 2.70 21.97
N LEU A 14 -2.74 2.28 20.82
CA LEU A 14 -3.40 2.43 19.53
C LEU A 14 -4.58 1.47 19.46
N ASN A 15 -5.79 2.00 19.34
CA ASN A 15 -6.97 1.20 19.00
C ASN A 15 -6.91 0.87 17.49
N PRO A 16 -6.71 -0.40 17.10
CA PRO A 16 -6.52 -0.77 15.69
C PRO A 16 -7.77 -0.49 14.84
N ALA A 17 -8.96 -0.66 15.41
CA ALA A 17 -10.22 -0.42 14.70
C ALA A 17 -10.38 1.07 14.35
N ARG A 18 -10.12 1.98 15.31
CA ARG A 18 -10.17 3.43 15.06
C ARG A 18 -9.04 3.94 14.16
N ALA A 19 -7.88 3.29 14.19
CA ALA A 19 -6.77 3.62 13.27
C ALA A 19 -7.13 3.24 11.82
N ILE A 20 -7.72 2.05 11.63
CA ILE A 20 -8.23 1.61 10.33
C ILE A 20 -9.38 2.51 9.84
N GLU A 21 -10.32 2.87 10.72
CA GLU A 21 -11.44 3.76 10.40
C GLU A 21 -10.97 5.15 9.96
N ARG A 22 -10.03 5.76 10.69
CA ARG A 22 -9.42 7.04 10.28
C ARG A 22 -8.65 6.91 8.97
N GLY A 23 -7.90 5.82 8.79
CA GLY A 23 -7.24 5.52 7.52
C GLY A 23 -8.22 5.54 6.35
N ARG A 24 -9.40 4.93 6.47
CA ARG A 24 -10.43 4.93 5.42
C ARG A 24 -10.85 6.34 4.97
N ALA A 25 -10.82 7.32 5.86
CA ALA A 25 -11.12 8.71 5.53
C ALA A 25 -10.00 9.39 4.72
N TYR A 26 -8.73 9.03 4.95
CA TYR A 26 -7.57 9.53 4.19
C TYR A 26 -7.31 8.76 2.88
N PHE A 27 -7.82 7.53 2.80
CA PHE A 27 -7.71 6.66 1.62
C PHE A 27 -9.02 6.67 0.83
N SER A 28 -9.54 7.85 0.48
CA SER A 28 -10.60 7.93 -0.53
C SER A 28 -10.04 7.55 -1.90
N GLU A 29 -10.84 6.90 -2.75
CA GLU A 29 -10.40 6.51 -4.11
C GLU A 29 -9.94 7.69 -4.96
N LYS A 30 -10.54 8.86 -4.72
CA LYS A 30 -10.22 10.09 -5.43
C LYS A 30 -8.85 10.62 -5.00
N GLU A 31 -8.63 10.82 -3.70
CA GLU A 31 -7.36 11.35 -3.18
C GLU A 31 -6.21 10.39 -3.43
N PHE A 32 -6.43 9.09 -3.23
CA PHE A 32 -5.43 8.08 -3.56
C PHE A 32 -5.10 8.10 -5.04
N GLY A 33 -6.12 8.13 -5.91
CA GLY A 33 -5.92 8.19 -7.36
C GLY A 33 -5.16 9.44 -7.82
N GLU A 34 -5.44 10.60 -7.22
CA GLU A 34 -4.73 11.86 -7.49
C GLU A 34 -3.26 11.77 -7.06
N LYS A 35 -2.99 11.23 -5.88
CA LYS A 35 -1.63 10.99 -5.37
C LYS A 35 -0.88 10.00 -6.26
N VAL A 36 -1.48 8.85 -6.55
CA VAL A 36 -0.94 7.83 -7.48
C VAL A 36 -0.58 8.42 -8.83
N ARG A 37 -1.46 9.24 -9.40
CA ARG A 37 -1.20 9.93 -10.67
C ARG A 37 -0.05 10.94 -10.56
N ALA A 38 0.09 11.64 -9.43
CA ALA A 38 1.14 12.62 -9.25
C ALA A 38 2.55 12.00 -9.19
N TYR A 39 2.69 10.78 -8.70
CA TYR A 39 3.98 10.08 -8.62
C TYR A 39 4.13 8.90 -9.60
N SER A 40 3.15 8.66 -10.48
CA SER A 40 3.15 7.53 -11.42
C SER A 40 4.36 7.53 -12.37
N GLY A 41 4.86 8.72 -12.73
CA GLY A 41 6.07 8.86 -13.56
C GLY A 41 7.35 8.38 -12.88
N ARG A 42 7.39 8.35 -11.54
CA ARG A 42 8.55 7.88 -10.75
C ARG A 42 8.46 6.40 -10.39
N LEU A 43 7.28 5.93 -9.97
CA LEU A 43 7.05 4.53 -9.60
C LEU A 43 6.96 3.57 -10.78
N GLY A 44 6.63 4.08 -11.97
CA GLY A 44 6.33 3.25 -13.12
C GLY A 44 5.02 2.45 -12.97
N LYS A 45 4.66 1.71 -14.03
CA LYS A 45 3.39 0.97 -14.12
C LYS A 45 3.26 -0.10 -13.02
N LYS A 46 4.34 -0.83 -12.76
CA LYS A 46 4.38 -1.92 -11.77
C LYS A 46 4.26 -1.40 -10.32
N GLY A 47 4.96 -0.31 -9.99
CA GLY A 47 4.82 0.33 -8.68
C GLY A 47 3.40 0.83 -8.45
N VAL A 48 2.81 1.51 -9.44
CA VAL A 48 1.41 1.97 -9.37
C VAL A 48 0.43 0.80 -9.22
N TYR A 49 0.63 -0.29 -9.95
CA TYR A 49 -0.20 -1.48 -9.84
C TYR A 49 -0.20 -2.05 -8.41
N TYR A 50 0.99 -2.24 -7.81
CA TYR A 50 1.10 -2.75 -6.44
C TYR A 50 0.54 -1.78 -5.39
N SER A 51 0.69 -0.48 -5.59
CA SER A 51 0.04 0.52 -4.74
C SER A 51 -1.49 0.40 -4.78
N LEU A 52 -2.07 0.17 -5.96
CA LEU A 52 -3.50 -0.04 -6.13
C LEU A 52 -3.97 -1.36 -5.53
N LEU A 53 -3.20 -2.45 -5.69
CA LEU A 53 -3.47 -3.73 -5.02
C LEU A 53 -3.57 -3.57 -3.50
N LEU A 54 -2.59 -2.91 -2.89
CA LEU A 54 -2.60 -2.60 -1.46
C LEU A 54 -3.83 -1.77 -1.08
N PHE A 55 -4.16 -0.73 -1.86
CA PHE A 55 -5.32 0.11 -1.60
C PHE A 55 -6.64 -0.67 -1.62
N TYR A 56 -6.87 -1.50 -2.64
CA TYR A 56 -8.09 -2.28 -2.73
C TYR A 56 -8.14 -3.41 -1.69
N ALA A 57 -7.01 -4.02 -1.34
CA ALA A 57 -6.91 -4.95 -0.21
C ALA A 57 -7.25 -4.28 1.13
N PHE A 58 -6.81 -3.04 1.36
CA PHE A 58 -7.19 -2.30 2.57
C PHE A 58 -8.72 -2.09 2.68
N LYS A 59 -9.37 -1.83 1.54
CA LYS A 59 -10.82 -1.61 1.46
C LYS A 59 -11.61 -2.90 1.59
N ASN A 60 -11.11 -4.01 1.06
CA ASN A 60 -11.78 -5.31 1.06
C ASN A 60 -12.17 -5.72 2.50
N PRO A 61 -13.45 -6.01 2.79
CA PRO A 61 -13.90 -6.43 4.12
C PRO A 61 -13.21 -7.71 4.61
N ASP A 62 -12.88 -8.63 3.71
CA ASP A 62 -12.32 -9.96 4.01
C ASP A 62 -10.84 -9.91 4.40
N THR A 63 -10.13 -8.82 4.09
CA THR A 63 -8.74 -8.66 4.50
C THR A 63 -8.64 -8.52 6.02
N PRO A 64 -7.85 -9.37 6.72
CA PRO A 64 -7.74 -9.34 8.17
C PRO A 64 -7.24 -8.01 8.72
N LYS A 65 -7.66 -7.66 9.94
CA LYS A 65 -7.31 -6.39 10.59
C LYS A 65 -5.80 -6.16 10.71
N LYS A 66 -5.03 -7.23 10.97
CA LYS A 66 -3.56 -7.16 11.02
C LYS A 66 -2.97 -6.81 9.65
N ALA A 67 -3.41 -7.47 8.59
CA ALA A 67 -3.01 -7.16 7.22
C ALA A 67 -3.39 -5.73 6.83
N LYS A 68 -4.61 -5.28 7.16
CA LYS A 68 -5.05 -3.88 6.96
C LYS A 68 -4.15 -2.87 7.65
N LEU A 69 -3.64 -3.18 8.85
CA LEU A 69 -2.72 -2.28 9.57
C LEU A 69 -1.36 -2.19 8.85
N THR A 70 -0.81 -3.31 8.40
CA THR A 70 0.41 -3.36 7.58
C THR A 70 0.25 -2.55 6.30
N ILE A 71 -0.87 -2.76 5.59
CA ILE A 71 -1.21 -2.04 4.37
C ILE A 71 -1.33 -0.54 4.62
N ALA A 72 -2.03 -0.13 5.69
CA ALA A 72 -2.17 1.28 6.04
C ALA A 72 -0.80 1.93 6.32
N GLY A 73 0.14 1.21 6.95
CA GLY A 73 1.51 1.66 7.13
C GLY A 73 2.26 1.84 5.80
N ALA A 74 2.14 0.87 4.91
CA ALA A 74 2.79 0.89 3.60
C ALA A 74 2.23 1.98 2.67
N LEU A 75 0.90 2.10 2.57
CA LEU A 75 0.25 3.16 1.80
C LEU A 75 0.47 4.53 2.45
N GLY A 76 0.53 4.59 3.78
CA GLY A 76 0.92 5.80 4.50
C GLY A 76 2.30 6.27 4.06
N TYR A 77 3.30 5.36 4.06
CA TYR A 77 4.65 5.66 3.57
C TYR A 77 4.68 6.10 2.10
N LEU A 78 3.84 5.49 1.25
CA LEU A 78 3.74 5.81 -0.17
C LEU A 78 3.11 7.18 -0.48
N ILE A 79 2.08 7.58 0.29
CA ILE A 79 1.28 8.79 0.02
C ILE A 79 1.78 10.00 0.80
N LEU A 80 2.33 9.79 2.01
CA LEU A 80 2.81 10.89 2.83
C LEU A 80 3.87 11.67 2.03
N PRO A 81 3.74 13.01 1.94
CA PRO A 81 4.84 13.80 1.40
C PRO A 81 6.07 13.49 2.26
N VAL A 82 7.24 13.39 1.64
CA VAL A 82 8.52 13.17 2.34
C VAL A 82 8.67 14.13 3.54
N ASP A 83 8.08 15.34 3.44
CA ASP A 83 8.01 16.37 4.50
C ASP A 83 7.20 16.00 5.77
N ALA A 84 6.44 14.90 5.79
CA ALA A 84 5.68 14.45 6.97
C ALA A 84 6.40 13.37 7.79
N ILE A 85 7.55 12.89 7.32
CA ILE A 85 8.51 12.12 8.10
C ILE A 85 9.67 13.08 8.41
N PRO A 86 9.59 13.91 9.47
CA PRO A 86 10.77 14.64 9.93
C PRO A 86 11.89 13.62 10.19
N ASP A 87 13.12 13.96 9.83
CA ASP A 87 14.34 13.11 9.78
C ASP A 87 14.55 12.19 11.01
N LEU A 88 13.75 11.13 11.14
CA LEU A 88 13.70 10.24 12.31
C LEU A 88 14.41 8.90 12.09
N ILE A 89 14.98 8.68 10.91
CA ILE A 89 15.79 7.49 10.60
C ILE A 89 17.13 7.91 10.01
N PRO A 90 18.12 8.32 10.82
CA PRO A 90 19.45 8.72 10.33
C PRO A 90 20.33 7.53 9.91
N ALA A 91 19.76 6.45 9.36
CA ALA A 91 20.50 5.22 9.05
C ALA A 91 19.79 4.21 8.12
N VAL A 92 19.06 4.64 7.09
CA VAL A 92 18.70 3.73 5.99
C VAL A 92 18.98 4.46 4.69
N GLY A 93 20.18 4.25 4.16
CA GLY A 93 20.54 4.73 2.83
C GLY A 93 19.58 4.15 1.80
N PHE A 94 18.99 5.03 0.98
CA PHE A 94 18.38 4.81 -0.34
C PHE A 94 18.19 3.35 -0.80
N ALA A 95 17.39 2.56 -0.09
CA ALA A 95 16.99 1.23 -0.55
C ALA A 95 15.64 1.36 -1.25
N ASP A 96 15.70 1.80 -2.51
CA ASP A 96 14.75 1.56 -3.62
C ASP A 96 13.26 1.55 -3.23
N ASP A 97 12.52 2.65 -3.47
CA ASP A 97 11.09 2.87 -3.07
C ASP A 97 10.14 1.70 -3.38
N SER A 98 10.49 0.87 -4.36
CA SER A 98 9.76 -0.35 -4.74
C SER A 98 9.86 -1.48 -3.71
N ALA A 99 10.97 -1.63 -2.99
CA ALA A 99 11.20 -2.74 -2.07
C ALA A 99 10.26 -2.74 -0.87
N VAL A 100 9.94 -1.56 -0.33
CA VAL A 100 8.97 -1.40 0.79
C VAL A 100 7.57 -1.80 0.34
N ILE A 101 7.18 -1.38 -0.86
CA ILE A 101 5.88 -1.74 -1.46
C ILE A 101 5.82 -3.25 -1.70
N ILE A 102 6.84 -3.82 -2.33
CA ILE A 102 6.94 -5.26 -2.60
C ILE A 102 6.87 -6.07 -1.30
N TYR A 103 7.59 -5.65 -0.26
CA TYR A 103 7.55 -6.32 1.05
C TYR A 103 6.16 -6.22 1.70
N ALA A 104 5.52 -5.05 1.64
CA ALA A 104 4.17 -4.88 2.18
C ALA A 104 3.13 -5.72 1.43
N VAL A 105 3.25 -5.78 0.09
CA VAL A 105 2.45 -6.66 -0.77
C VAL A 105 2.69 -8.10 -0.34
N TYR A 106 3.93 -8.56 -0.23
CA TYR A 106 4.29 -9.91 0.25
C TYR A 106 3.58 -10.32 1.53
N GLN A 107 3.50 -9.41 2.50
CA GLN A 107 2.85 -9.69 3.78
C GLN A 107 1.34 -9.79 3.73
N VAL A 108 0.70 -9.30 2.66
CA VAL A 108 -0.77 -9.30 2.53
C VAL A 108 -1.28 -10.05 1.31
N LEU A 109 -0.38 -10.59 0.49
CA LEU A 109 -0.69 -11.26 -0.77
C LEU A 109 -1.67 -12.42 -0.61
N SER A 110 -1.56 -13.21 0.46
CA SER A 110 -2.51 -14.30 0.76
C SER A 110 -3.95 -13.82 0.96
N HIS A 111 -4.16 -12.51 1.16
CA HIS A 111 -5.47 -11.89 1.37
C HIS A 111 -5.94 -11.05 0.17
N ILE A 112 -5.20 -11.08 -0.95
CA ILE A 112 -5.56 -10.45 -2.21
C ILE A 112 -6.34 -11.47 -3.04
N ASN A 113 -7.65 -11.27 -3.12
CA ASN A 113 -8.54 -12.07 -3.96
C ASN A 113 -8.65 -11.48 -5.37
N ASP A 114 -9.33 -12.21 -6.26
CA ASP A 114 -9.49 -11.82 -7.67
C ASP A 114 -10.24 -10.49 -7.82
N ASP A 115 -11.18 -10.18 -6.93
CA ASP A 115 -11.88 -8.89 -6.93
C ASP A 115 -10.93 -7.71 -6.69
N VAL A 116 -9.96 -7.85 -5.78
CA VAL A 116 -8.94 -6.84 -5.51
C VAL A 116 -8.02 -6.67 -6.71
N ARG A 117 -7.60 -7.78 -7.34
CA ARG A 117 -6.78 -7.76 -8.57
C ARG A 117 -7.52 -7.08 -9.71
N ALA A 118 -8.78 -7.44 -9.96
CA ALA A 118 -9.60 -6.87 -11.01
C ALA A 118 -9.75 -5.35 -10.87
N GLN A 119 -10.05 -4.87 -9.65
CA GLN A 119 -10.14 -3.43 -9.36
C GLN A 119 -8.82 -2.71 -9.61
N ALA A 120 -7.69 -3.29 -9.18
CA ALA A 120 -6.37 -2.72 -9.40
C ALA A 120 -6.03 -2.65 -10.90
N LYS A 121 -6.26 -3.74 -11.64
CA LYS A 121 -6.03 -3.85 -13.09
C LYS A 121 -6.87 -2.83 -13.86
N GLU A 122 -8.16 -2.72 -13.55
CA GLU A 122 -9.06 -1.73 -14.17
C GLU A 122 -8.57 -0.30 -13.92
N ARG A 123 -8.12 -0.01 -12.69
CA ARG A 123 -7.67 1.33 -12.34
C ARG A 123 -6.35 1.70 -13.02
N VAL A 124 -5.43 0.73 -13.19
CA VAL A 124 -4.20 0.91 -13.99
C VAL A 124 -4.53 1.25 -15.44
N LYS A 125 -5.44 0.50 -16.08
CA LYS A 125 -5.89 0.78 -17.45
C LYS A 125 -6.48 2.19 -17.58
N LYS A 126 -7.30 2.62 -16.63
CA LYS A 126 -7.82 4.01 -16.58
C LYS A 126 -6.74 5.08 -16.41
N LEU A 127 -5.60 4.75 -15.82
CA LEU A 127 -4.50 5.70 -15.56
C LEU A 127 -3.49 5.77 -16.71
N PHE A 128 -3.20 4.65 -17.36
CA PHE A 128 -2.13 4.54 -18.36
C PHE A 128 -2.61 4.14 -19.76
N GLY A 129 -3.91 3.88 -19.94
CA GLY A 129 -4.52 3.44 -21.18
C GLY A 129 -4.77 1.93 -21.24
N ASP A 130 -5.68 1.51 -22.12
CA ASP A 130 -6.06 0.10 -22.30
C ASP A 130 -4.99 -0.76 -22.98
N SER A 131 -3.96 -0.12 -23.56
CA SER A 131 -2.85 -0.81 -24.22
C SER A 131 -1.81 -1.40 -23.25
N ILE A 132 -2.06 -1.31 -21.94
CA ILE A 132 -1.17 -1.86 -20.92
C ILE A 132 -1.51 -3.34 -20.74
N ASP A 133 -0.52 -4.20 -20.93
CA ASP A 133 -0.59 -5.57 -20.45
C ASP A 133 -0.46 -5.55 -18.92
N VAL A 134 -1.59 -5.65 -18.24
CA VAL A 134 -1.68 -5.62 -16.77
C VAL A 134 -1.33 -6.98 -16.16
N ASP A 135 -1.37 -8.05 -16.93
CA ASP A 135 -1.01 -9.39 -16.48
C ASP A 135 0.51 -9.54 -16.43
N GLU A 136 1.25 -8.84 -17.29
CA GLU A 136 2.72 -8.72 -17.22
C GLU A 136 3.22 -7.92 -15.99
N LEU A 137 2.36 -7.11 -15.37
CA LEU A 137 2.72 -6.34 -14.17
C LEU A 137 2.76 -7.22 -12.92
N GLU A 138 2.02 -8.33 -12.92
CA GLU A 138 2.08 -9.35 -11.87
C GLU A 138 3.36 -10.18 -12.01
N ASP A 139 4.02 -10.47 -10.89
CA ASP A 139 5.13 -11.42 -10.91
C ASP A 139 4.53 -12.81 -11.17
N PRO A 140 5.02 -13.59 -12.16
CA PRO A 140 4.49 -14.92 -12.46
C PRO A 140 4.50 -15.87 -11.27
N LYS A 141 5.43 -15.69 -10.32
CA LYS A 141 5.45 -16.50 -9.10
C LYS A 141 4.33 -16.16 -8.11
N GLU A 142 3.63 -15.06 -8.36
CA GLU A 142 2.59 -14.52 -7.49
C GLU A 142 1.17 -14.85 -7.96
N SER A 143 0.94 -15.03 -9.26
CA SER A 143 -0.35 -15.54 -9.78
C SER A 143 -0.62 -16.96 -9.31
N ASP A 144 0.43 -17.75 -9.10
CA ASP A 144 0.36 -19.17 -8.84
C ASP A 144 0.39 -19.51 -7.34
N ARG A 145 0.54 -18.50 -6.46
CA ARG A 145 0.59 -18.73 -5.01
C ARG A 145 -0.84 -18.94 -4.48
N PRO A 146 -1.12 -20.08 -3.84
CA PRO A 146 -2.44 -20.31 -3.24
C PRO A 146 -2.71 -19.27 -2.15
N ALA A 147 -3.94 -18.77 -2.10
CA ALA A 147 -4.41 -17.98 -0.97
C ALA A 147 -4.37 -18.87 0.28
N GLU A 148 -3.33 -18.73 1.11
CA GLU A 148 -3.28 -19.40 2.40
C GLU A 148 -4.39 -18.80 3.29
N GLY A 149 -5.43 -19.60 3.53
CA GLY A 149 -6.64 -19.25 4.27
C GLY A 149 -6.48 -19.20 5.78
#